data_AF-A0A6A6CD71-F1
#
_entry.id   AF-A0A6A6CD71-F1
#
_cell.length_a   1.000
_cell.length_b   1.000
_cell.length_c   1.000
_cell.angle_alpha   90.00
_cell.angle_beta   90.00
_cell.angle_gamma   90.00
#
_symmetry.space_group_name_H-M   'P 1'
#
loop_
_entity.id
_entity.type
_entity.pdbx_description
1 polymer ?
#
loop_
_entity_poly.entity_id
_entity_poly.type
_entity_poly.pdbx_seq_one_letter_code
_entity_poly.pdbx_strand_id
1 'polypeptide(L)'
;MATSPNFRECQNQTIIFQDVDDSCVEALVDFLYGEMRSHPEYFPIPPTIGSGLNSEDVKGSVVYFTGLWQLADMYDMATLAESTLAGFKDDFLYLLKDLRWLGWVLDAAAVVEDFPQKMSEIMVECCGRKPHNHKAEETERVFGKYPEFASAVLQKMVGENRQSGS
;
A
#
# COMPACT_ATOMS: atom_id res chain seq x y z
N MET A 1 -17.87 19.90 26.53
CA MET A 1 -17.28 19.27 25.33
C MET A 1 -15.89 18.81 25.72
N ALA A 2 -15.65 17.51 25.79
CA ALA A 2 -14.33 16.96 26.11
C ALA A 2 -13.63 16.65 24.78
N THR A 3 -12.56 17.38 24.48
CA THR A 3 -11.62 17.00 23.44
C THR A 3 -10.80 15.82 23.95
N SER A 4 -10.67 14.78 23.12
CA SER A 4 -9.75 13.68 23.39
C SER A 4 -8.34 14.24 23.64
N PRO A 5 -7.58 13.75 24.64
CA PRO A 5 -6.24 14.24 24.95
C PRO A 5 -5.23 14.11 23.79
N ASN A 6 -5.60 13.41 22.70
CA ASN A 6 -4.82 13.26 21.48
C ASN A 6 -5.14 14.29 20.38
N PHE A 7 -6.14 15.16 20.56
CA PHE A 7 -6.52 16.18 19.57
C PHE A 7 -5.64 17.44 19.71
N ARG A 8 -4.41 17.42 19.18
CA ARG A 8 -3.44 18.53 19.27
C ARG A 8 -3.48 19.54 18.11
N GLU A 9 -4.28 19.31 17.07
CA GLU A 9 -4.09 19.98 15.76
C GLU A 9 -5.14 21.04 15.37
N CYS A 10 -6.10 21.37 16.23
CA CYS A 10 -7.04 22.44 15.93
C CYS A 10 -6.46 23.82 16.24
N GLN A 11 -5.90 24.51 15.25
CA GLN A 11 -5.58 25.94 15.32
C GLN A 11 -6.68 26.74 14.62
N ASN A 12 -7.43 27.57 15.34
CA ASN A 12 -8.48 28.45 14.75
C ASN A 12 -9.53 27.73 13.88
N GLN A 13 -10.04 26.56 14.31
CA GLN A 13 -10.97 25.72 13.53
C GLN A 13 -10.36 25.09 12.27
N THR A 14 -9.04 25.21 12.08
CA THR A 14 -8.27 24.53 11.03
C THR A 14 -7.56 23.33 11.64
N ILE A 15 -7.66 22.18 10.99
CA ILE A 15 -6.84 21.00 11.27
C ILE A 15 -5.61 21.09 10.37
N ILE A 16 -4.42 20.93 10.94
CA ILE A 16 -3.16 20.95 10.20
C ILE A 16 -2.62 19.54 10.12
N PHE A 17 -2.62 18.96 8.93
CA PHE A 17 -1.90 17.73 8.62
C PHE A 17 -0.45 18.06 8.28
N GLN A 18 0.51 17.55 9.07
CA GLN A 18 1.93 17.64 8.74
C GLN A 18 2.35 16.36 8.02
N ASP A 19 3.14 16.52 6.95
CA ASP A 19 3.77 15.41 6.22
C ASP A 19 2.80 14.40 5.58
N VAL A 20 1.57 14.86 5.28
CA VAL A 20 0.56 14.09 4.54
C VAL A 20 0.34 14.74 3.18
N ASP A 21 0.33 13.93 2.13
CA ASP A 21 0.04 14.41 0.77
C ASP A 21 -1.41 14.89 0.65
N ASP A 22 -1.63 16.03 -0.01
CA ASP A 22 -2.96 16.65 -0.18
C ASP A 22 -3.98 15.67 -0.78
N SER A 23 -3.55 14.77 -1.69
CA SER A 23 -4.43 13.76 -2.28
C SER A 23 -4.97 12.74 -1.27
N CYS A 24 -4.23 12.46 -0.20
CA CYS A 24 -4.71 11.61 0.90
C CYS A 24 -5.79 12.34 1.73
N VAL A 25 -5.62 13.65 1.91
CA VAL A 25 -6.61 14.49 2.61
C VAL A 25 -7.89 14.62 1.78
N GLU A 26 -7.77 14.87 0.48
CA GLU A 26 -8.91 14.89 -0.45
C GLU A 26 -9.68 13.57 -0.39
N ALA A 27 -8.97 12.44 -0.48
CA ALA A 27 -9.56 11.12 -0.38
C ALA A 27 -10.29 10.86 0.95
N LEU A 28 -9.71 11.31 2.07
CA LEU A 28 -10.35 11.24 3.39
C LEU A 28 -11.65 12.07 3.42
N VAL A 29 -11.62 13.28 2.87
CA VAL A 29 -12.78 14.19 2.80
C VAL A 29 -13.88 13.58 1.94
N ASP A 30 -13.55 13.09 0.74
CA ASP A 30 -14.51 12.44 -0.17
C ASP A 30 -15.19 11.24 0.49
N PHE A 31 -14.44 10.47 1.30
CA PHE A 31 -15.00 9.39 2.10
C PHE A 31 -15.98 9.90 3.16
N LEU A 32 -15.63 10.95 3.90
CA LEU A 32 -16.48 11.52 4.96
C LEU A 32 -17.80 12.10 4.42
N TYR A 33 -17.77 12.70 3.23
CA TYR A 33 -18.97 13.26 2.59
C TYR A 33 -19.77 12.24 1.77
N GLY A 34 -19.36 10.96 1.78
CA GLY A 34 -20.06 9.88 1.10
C GLY A 34 -19.98 9.94 -0.42
N GLU A 35 -19.01 10.70 -0.95
CA GLU A 35 -18.72 10.77 -2.38
C GLU A 35 -17.89 9.56 -2.82
N MET A 36 -17.05 9.00 -1.92
CA MET A 36 -16.59 7.63 -2.07
C MET A 36 -17.72 6.67 -1.73
N ARG A 37 -18.47 6.26 -2.76
CA ARG A 37 -19.26 5.03 -2.64
C ARG A 37 -18.28 3.91 -2.27
N SER A 38 -18.70 3.07 -1.33
CA SER A 38 -18.03 1.93 -0.71
C SER A 38 -17.56 0.83 -1.69
N HIS A 39 -16.96 1.22 -2.81
CA HIS A 39 -16.48 0.39 -3.88
C HIS A 39 -14.96 0.62 -4.03
N PRO A 40 -14.14 -0.44 -4.03
CA PRO A 40 -12.69 -0.39 -4.24
C PRO A 40 -12.26 0.38 -5.51
N GLU A 41 -13.20 0.55 -6.44
CA GLU A 41 -13.07 1.14 -7.76
C GLU A 41 -12.97 2.69 -7.73
N TYR A 42 -13.24 3.32 -6.58
CA TYR A 42 -13.32 4.78 -6.41
C TYR A 42 -12.13 5.42 -5.70
N PHE A 43 -11.18 4.64 -5.16
CA PHE A 43 -9.88 5.25 -4.87
C PHE A 43 -9.33 5.68 -6.23
N PRO A 44 -8.97 6.96 -6.41
CA PRO A 44 -8.35 7.40 -7.64
C PRO A 44 -7.18 6.45 -7.89
N ILE A 45 -7.38 5.53 -8.86
CA ILE A 45 -6.29 4.74 -9.40
C ILE A 45 -5.29 5.81 -9.79
N PRO A 46 -4.09 5.86 -9.17
CA PRO A 46 -3.09 6.85 -9.52
C PRO A 46 -3.00 6.85 -11.04
N PRO A 47 -3.11 8.05 -11.64
CA PRO A 47 -3.67 8.32 -12.95
C PRO A 47 -3.45 7.15 -13.90
N THR A 48 -4.54 6.40 -14.14
CA THR A 48 -4.64 5.25 -15.06
C THR A 48 -3.30 4.77 -15.58
N ILE A 49 -2.82 3.67 -15.00
CA ILE A 49 -1.70 2.88 -15.49
C ILE A 49 -1.82 2.67 -17.01
N GLY A 50 -1.18 3.56 -17.78
CA GLY A 50 -1.06 3.52 -19.22
C GLY A 50 0.24 2.81 -19.62
N SER A 51 0.47 2.62 -20.92
CA SER A 51 1.63 1.91 -21.47
C SER A 51 2.99 2.62 -21.30
N GLY A 52 3.12 3.52 -20.33
CA GLY A 52 4.30 4.36 -20.08
C GLY A 52 4.66 4.51 -18.59
N LEU A 53 4.34 3.51 -17.76
CA LEU A 53 4.60 3.52 -16.32
C LEU A 53 6.06 3.84 -15.98
N ASN A 54 6.29 4.83 -15.13
CA ASN A 54 7.62 5.20 -14.65
C ASN A 54 7.77 4.94 -13.13
N SER A 55 8.99 5.10 -12.60
CA SER A 55 9.27 4.83 -11.18
C SER A 55 8.60 5.80 -10.22
N GLU A 56 8.37 7.04 -10.63
CA GLU A 56 7.72 8.06 -9.80
C GLU A 56 6.22 7.77 -9.67
N ASP A 57 5.56 7.28 -10.73
CA ASP A 57 4.16 6.87 -10.66
C ASP A 57 3.95 5.76 -9.63
N VAL A 58 4.84 4.76 -9.61
CA VAL A 58 4.79 3.64 -8.65
C VAL A 58 5.05 4.10 -7.23
N LYS A 59 6.05 4.97 -7.04
CA LYS A 59 6.34 5.54 -5.72
C LYS A 59 5.16 6.36 -5.21
N GLY A 60 4.57 7.18 -6.07
CA GLY A 60 3.38 7.97 -5.75
C GLY A 60 2.22 7.11 -5.27
N SER A 61 1.96 5.97 -5.94
CA SER A 61 0.95 5.01 -5.51
C SER A 61 1.22 4.47 -4.09
N VAL A 62 2.45 4.02 -3.81
CA VAL A 62 2.80 3.46 -2.50
C VAL A 62 2.69 4.48 -1.39
N VAL A 63 3.16 5.71 -1.64
CA VAL A 63 3.05 6.83 -0.69
C VAL A 63 1.59 7.19 -0.43
N TYR A 64 0.77 7.27 -1.48
CA TYR A 64 -0.66 7.56 -1.39
C TYR A 64 -1.40 6.54 -0.52
N PHE A 65 -1.26 5.24 -0.83
CA PHE A 65 -1.95 4.20 -0.05
C PHE A 65 -1.49 4.20 1.40
N THR A 66 -0.19 4.38 1.64
CA THR A 66 0.37 4.42 3.00
C THR A 66 -0.17 5.61 3.79
N GLY A 67 -0.10 6.82 3.22
CA GLY A 67 -0.57 8.04 3.87
C GLY A 67 -2.07 8.00 4.16
N LEU A 68 -2.88 7.51 3.20
CA LEU A 68 -4.32 7.37 3.40
C LEU A 68 -4.67 6.34 4.47
N TRP A 69 -3.92 5.23 4.55
CA TRP A 69 -4.12 4.24 5.60
C TRP A 69 -3.74 4.80 6.97
N GLN A 70 -2.62 5.52 7.08
CA GLN A 70 -2.19 6.16 8.32
C GLN A 70 -3.18 7.22 8.79
N LEU A 71 -3.74 8.04 7.88
CA LEU A 71 -4.82 8.96 8.19
C LEU A 71 -6.06 8.22 8.73
N ALA A 72 -6.47 7.15 8.04
CA ALA A 72 -7.62 6.37 8.45
C ALA A 72 -7.42 5.72 9.83
N ASP A 73 -6.22 5.22 10.11
CA ASP A 73 -5.85 4.65 11.42
C ASP A 73 -5.83 5.73 12.51
N MET A 74 -5.23 6.90 12.23
CA MET A 74 -5.16 8.04 13.14
C MET A 74 -6.55 8.53 13.59
N TYR A 75 -7.54 8.50 12.69
CA TYR A 75 -8.92 8.90 12.97
C TYR A 75 -9.86 7.74 13.34
N ASP A 76 -9.34 6.54 13.57
CA ASP A 76 -10.11 5.34 13.91
C ASP A 76 -11.23 5.03 12.89
N MET A 77 -10.92 5.22 11.60
CA MET A 77 -11.83 5.02 10.48
C MET A 77 -11.64 3.65 9.85
N ALA A 78 -12.05 2.60 10.59
CA ALA A 78 -11.85 1.20 10.21
C ALA A 78 -12.26 0.88 8.76
N THR A 79 -13.43 1.36 8.31
CA THR A 79 -13.93 1.11 6.94
C THR A 79 -13.02 1.71 5.86
N LEU A 80 -12.49 2.92 6.08
CA LEU A 80 -11.56 3.54 5.14
C LEU A 80 -10.22 2.82 5.15
N ALA A 81 -9.71 2.44 6.32
CA ALA A 81 -8.47 1.68 6.46
C ALA A 81 -8.55 0.33 5.73
N GLU A 82 -9.64 -0.43 5.91
CA GLU A 82 -9.87 -1.69 5.20
C GLU A 82 -9.99 -1.50 3.69
N SER A 83 -10.72 -0.47 3.26
CA SER A 83 -10.90 -0.16 1.84
C SER A 83 -9.58 0.26 1.17
N THR A 84 -8.74 1.00 1.89
CA THR A 84 -7.39 1.40 1.44
C THR A 84 -6.48 0.18 1.27
N LEU A 85 -6.51 -0.77 2.22
CA LEU A 85 -5.75 -2.02 2.11
C LEU A 85 -6.22 -2.89 0.94
N ALA A 86 -7.53 -2.93 0.68
CA ALA A 86 -8.09 -3.64 -0.48
C ALA A 86 -7.61 -3.01 -1.79
N GLY A 87 -7.68 -1.67 -1.90
CA GLY A 87 -7.16 -0.94 -3.06
C GLY A 87 -5.67 -1.16 -3.28
N PHE A 88 -4.86 -1.08 -2.21
CA PHE A 88 -3.43 -1.36 -2.28
C PHE A 88 -3.14 -2.79 -2.75
N LYS A 89 -3.90 -3.78 -2.28
CA LYS A 89 -3.75 -5.18 -2.72
C LYS A 89 -4.02 -5.32 -4.22
N ASP A 90 -5.07 -4.71 -4.72
CA ASP A 90 -5.45 -4.78 -6.13
C ASP A 90 -4.41 -4.07 -7.02
N ASP A 91 -3.93 -2.90 -6.61
CA ASP A 91 -2.85 -2.17 -7.28
C ASP A 91 -1.54 -2.99 -7.28
N PHE A 92 -1.15 -3.54 -6.13
CA PHE A 92 0.04 -4.37 -6.02
C PHE A 92 -0.04 -5.62 -6.89
N LEU A 93 -1.20 -6.30 -6.94
CA LEU A 93 -1.42 -7.46 -7.81
C LEU A 93 -1.32 -7.11 -9.29
N TYR A 94 -1.68 -5.88 -9.67
CA TYR A 94 -1.43 -5.35 -11.01
C TYR A 94 0.08 -5.17 -11.24
N LEU A 95 0.78 -4.52 -10.31
CA LEU A 95 2.21 -4.21 -10.40
C LEU A 95 3.08 -5.48 -10.41
N LEU A 96 2.65 -6.55 -9.75
CA LEU A 96 3.33 -7.85 -9.76
C LEU A 96 3.40 -8.54 -11.13
N LYS A 97 2.75 -8.00 -12.17
CA LYS A 97 2.91 -8.51 -13.53
C LYS A 97 4.33 -8.30 -14.09
N ASP A 98 5.10 -7.36 -13.54
CA ASP A 98 6.48 -7.06 -13.95
C ASP A 98 7.39 -6.84 -12.72
N LEU A 99 8.47 -7.62 -12.60
CA LEU A 99 9.41 -7.49 -11.47
C LEU A 99 10.11 -6.14 -11.38
N ARG A 100 10.23 -5.41 -12.48
CA ARG A 100 10.80 -4.05 -12.45
C ARG A 100 9.95 -3.15 -11.58
N TRP A 101 8.64 -3.30 -11.63
CA TRP A 101 7.70 -2.54 -10.81
C TRP A 101 7.73 -3.01 -9.36
N LEU A 102 7.86 -4.31 -9.09
CA LEU A 102 8.08 -4.81 -7.73
C LEU A 102 9.31 -4.17 -7.09
N GLY A 103 10.41 -4.06 -7.83
CA GLY A 103 11.61 -3.34 -7.36
C GLY A 103 11.30 -1.90 -6.96
N TRP A 104 10.53 -1.17 -7.77
CA TRP A 104 10.12 0.21 -7.45
C TRP A 104 9.18 0.31 -6.25
N VAL A 105 8.26 -0.66 -6.09
CA VAL A 105 7.39 -0.72 -4.90
C VAL A 105 8.23 -0.93 -3.64
N LEU A 106 9.20 -1.86 -3.68
CA LEU A 106 10.08 -2.12 -2.55
C LEU A 106 11.01 -0.93 -2.26
N ASP A 107 11.51 -0.26 -3.30
CA ASP A 107 12.26 1.00 -3.16
C ASP A 107 11.42 2.09 -2.48
N ALA A 108 10.14 2.20 -2.84
CA ALA A 108 9.22 3.17 -2.26
C ALA A 108 8.89 2.82 -0.80
N ALA A 109 8.55 1.56 -0.51
CA ALA A 109 8.25 1.09 0.84
C ALA A 109 9.44 1.27 1.79
N ALA A 110 10.68 1.13 1.30
CA ALA A 110 11.89 1.30 2.09
C ALA A 110 12.18 2.75 2.52
N VAL A 111 11.57 3.75 1.86
CA VAL A 111 11.76 5.17 2.21
C VAL A 111 10.59 5.75 3.00
N VAL A 112 9.49 5.01 3.14
CA VAL A 112 8.35 5.41 3.97
C VAL A 112 8.64 5.04 5.42
N GLU A 113 8.71 6.06 6.28
CA GLU A 113 8.81 5.86 7.72
C GLU A 113 7.56 5.15 8.23
N ASP A 114 7.76 4.13 9.07
CA ASP A 114 6.68 3.30 9.64
C ASP A 114 5.72 2.70 8.59
N PHE A 115 6.28 2.08 7.55
CA PHE A 115 5.49 1.37 6.53
C PHE A 115 4.54 0.35 7.19
N PRO A 116 3.20 0.43 6.93
CA PRO A 116 2.22 -0.37 7.65
C PRO A 116 2.46 -1.88 7.53
N GLN A 117 2.53 -2.59 8.66
CA GLN A 117 2.75 -4.04 8.68
C GLN A 117 1.72 -4.80 7.83
N LYS A 118 0.44 -4.39 7.87
CA LYS A 118 -0.63 -4.99 7.05
C LYS A 118 -0.34 -4.89 5.54
N MET A 119 0.26 -3.79 5.08
CA MET A 119 0.65 -3.65 3.67
C MET A 119 1.83 -4.54 3.32
N SER A 120 2.83 -4.64 4.21
CA SER A 120 3.94 -5.58 4.04
C SER A 120 3.44 -7.04 3.97
N GLU A 121 2.49 -7.41 4.82
CA GLU A 121 1.86 -8.74 4.80
C GLU A 121 1.13 -9.00 3.48
N ILE A 122 0.40 -8.02 2.94
CA ILE A 122 -0.22 -8.10 1.61
C ILE A 122 0.84 -8.33 0.52
N MET A 123 1.95 -7.59 0.56
CA MET A 123 3.02 -7.75 -0.43
C MET A 123 3.60 -9.16 -0.40
N VAL A 124 3.89 -9.68 0.79
CA VAL A 124 4.39 -11.06 0.97
C VAL A 124 3.37 -12.10 0.53
N GLU A 125 2.10 -11.94 0.89
CA GLU A 125 1.01 -12.84 0.48
C GLU A 125 0.87 -12.91 -1.04
N CYS A 126 0.87 -11.76 -1.70
CA CYS A 126 0.69 -11.66 -3.14
C CYS A 126 1.87 -12.24 -3.92
N CYS A 127 3.11 -12.00 -3.48
CA CYS A 127 4.31 -12.61 -4.06
C CYS A 127 4.39 -14.12 -3.80
N GLY A 128 3.96 -14.58 -2.62
CA GLY A 128 4.03 -16.00 -2.26
C GLY A 128 3.07 -16.89 -3.03
N ARG A 129 1.93 -16.34 -3.49
CA ARG A 129 0.85 -17.12 -4.14
C ARG A 129 0.98 -17.26 -5.66
N LYS A 130 1.72 -16.37 -6.33
CA LYS A 130 1.83 -16.39 -7.80
C LYS A 130 3.15 -17.01 -8.23
N PRO A 131 3.15 -18.14 -8.98
CA PRO A 131 4.35 -18.60 -9.65
C PRO A 131 4.75 -17.56 -10.69
N HIS A 132 5.75 -16.80 -10.32
CA HIS A 132 6.36 -15.76 -11.10
C HIS A 132 7.09 -16.37 -12.30
N ASN A 133 6.53 -16.28 -13.50
CA ASN A 133 7.21 -16.60 -14.77
C ASN A 133 8.25 -15.51 -15.13
N HIS A 134 9.04 -15.11 -14.15
CA HIS A 134 10.04 -14.08 -14.30
C HIS A 134 11.41 -14.70 -14.57
N LYS A 135 12.27 -13.95 -15.25
CA LYS A 135 13.64 -14.40 -15.51
C LYS A 135 14.38 -14.51 -14.18
N ALA A 136 15.16 -15.58 -14.02
CA ALA A 136 15.96 -15.82 -12.81
C ALA A 136 16.83 -14.61 -12.44
N GLU A 137 17.42 -13.94 -13.44
CA GLU A 137 18.25 -12.74 -13.25
C GLU A 137 17.48 -11.55 -12.66
N GLU A 138 16.22 -11.35 -13.06
CA GLU A 138 15.39 -10.24 -12.55
C GLU A 138 14.92 -10.52 -11.12
N THR A 139 14.57 -11.77 -10.85
CA THR A 139 14.26 -12.27 -9.50
C THR A 139 15.46 -12.08 -8.57
N GLU A 140 16.65 -12.51 -8.99
CA GLU A 140 17.89 -12.37 -8.22
C GLU A 140 18.23 -10.89 -7.96
N ARG A 141 18.07 -10.02 -8.97
CA ARG A 141 18.32 -8.59 -8.82
C ARG A 141 17.41 -7.93 -7.78
N VAL A 142 16.12 -8.23 -7.79
CA VAL A 142 15.14 -7.60 -6.88
C VAL A 142 15.24 -8.21 -5.49
N PHE A 143 15.16 -9.54 -5.36
CA PHE A 143 15.21 -10.21 -4.07
C PHE A 143 16.60 -10.20 -3.43
N GLY A 144 17.67 -10.11 -4.22
CA GLY A 144 19.03 -9.90 -3.70
C GLY A 144 19.22 -8.54 -3.05
N LYS A 145 18.52 -7.50 -3.53
CA LYS A 145 18.48 -6.17 -2.88
C LYS A 145 17.65 -6.18 -1.60
N TYR A 146 16.63 -7.04 -1.52
CA TYR A 146 15.66 -7.11 -0.43
C TYR A 146 15.60 -8.51 0.22
N PRO A 147 16.67 -8.95 0.91
CA PRO A 147 16.80 -10.33 1.37
C PRO A 147 15.79 -10.71 2.47
N GLU A 148 15.40 -9.78 3.34
CA GLU A 148 14.40 -10.04 4.38
C GLU A 148 13.01 -10.27 3.78
N PHE A 149 12.62 -9.43 2.81
CA PHE A 149 11.39 -9.61 2.05
C PHE A 149 11.41 -10.93 1.26
N ALA A 150 12.52 -11.25 0.61
CA ALA A 150 12.71 -12.52 -0.09
C ALA A 150 12.51 -13.73 0.83
N SER A 151 13.12 -13.69 2.02
CA SER A 151 12.97 -14.73 3.04
C SER A 151 11.50 -14.88 3.48
N ALA A 152 10.79 -13.78 3.73
CA ALA A 152 9.38 -13.81 4.11
C ALA A 152 8.50 -14.44 3.01
N VAL A 153 8.74 -14.09 1.74
CA VAL A 153 8.05 -14.68 0.58
C VAL A 153 8.32 -16.18 0.50
N LEU A 154 9.58 -16.61 0.63
CA LEU A 154 9.94 -18.04 0.61
C LEU A 154 9.29 -18.82 1.75
N GLN A 155 9.27 -18.27 2.97
CA GLN A 155 8.59 -18.88 4.11
C GLN A 155 7.09 -19.07 3.85
N LYS A 156 6.45 -18.08 3.22
CA LYS A 156 5.04 -18.16 2.82
C LYS A 156 4.80 -19.28 1.81
N MET A 157 5.62 -19.36 0.76
CA MET A 157 5.54 -20.40 -0.27
C MET A 157 5.72 -21.81 0.32
N VAL A 158 6.69 -21.99 1.21
CA VAL A 158 6.94 -23.28 1.88
C VAL A 158 5.79 -23.65 2.81
N GLY A 159 5.22 -22.67 3.53
CA GLY A 159 4.08 -22.85 4.40
C GLY A 159 2.82 -23.32 3.67
N GLU A 160 2.50 -22.72 2.53
CA GLU A 160 1.33 -23.09 1.72
C GLU A 160 1.48 -24.49 1.11
N ASN A 161 2.66 -24.84 0.59
CA ASN A 161 2.93 -26.18 0.05
C ASN A 161 2.78 -27.31 1.08
N ARG A 162 3.03 -27.05 2.37
CA ARG A 162 2.81 -28.03 3.45
C ARG A 162 1.32 -28.25 3.75
N GLN A 163 0.49 -27.24 3.53
CA GLN A 163 -0.96 -27.31 3.78
C GLN A 163 -1.73 -27.96 2.61
N SER A 164 -1.23 -27.84 1.38
CA SER A 164 -1.86 -28.46 0.19
C SER A 164 -1.48 -29.92 -0.06
N GLY A 165 -0.49 -30.44 0.67
CA GLY A 165 -0.01 -31.83 0.56
C GLY A 165 -0.50 -32.77 1.67
N SER A 166 -1.45 -32.33 2.50
CA SER A 166 -2.16 -33.13 3.53
C SER A 166 -3.62 -33.33 3.12
#